data_AF-K5BG44-F1
#
_entry.id   AF-K5BG44-F1
#
_cell.length_a   1.000
_cell.length_b   1.000
_cell.length_c   1.000
_cell.angle_alpha   90.00
_cell.angle_beta   90.00
_cell.angle_gamma   90.00
#
_symmetry.space_group_name_H-M   'P 1'
#
loop_
_entity.id
_entity.type
_entity.pdbx_description
1 polymer ?
#
loop_
_entity_poly.entity_id
_entity_poly.type
_entity_poly.pdbx_seq_one_letter_code
_entity_poly.pdbx_strand_id
1 'polypeptide(L)'
;MTSQALDAATSPEPASLIKGRPRWGDLLLRLAAGLVLLYLFLPIFVIVLFSFNKPAGKFNYTWQGFTLENWADPFKYPQLTQALKLSLNVAAVSTAISLVLGTLVAIALVRQRWRGQRAVDTFLVLPLTAPEVVMGAALLTLFLDLG
;
A
#
# COMPACT_ATOMS: atom_id res chain seq x y z
N MET A 1 20.03 -53.80 36.43
CA MET A 1 20.28 -53.09 35.15
C MET A 1 18.96 -52.48 34.68
N THR A 2 18.53 -51.31 35.20
CA THR A 2 17.45 -50.43 34.65
C THR A 2 17.01 -49.37 35.68
N SER A 3 17.92 -48.52 36.17
CA SER A 3 17.49 -47.33 36.95
C SER A 3 18.46 -46.16 36.94
N GLN A 4 19.72 -46.34 36.57
CA GLN A 4 20.72 -45.25 36.51
C GLN A 4 20.73 -44.47 35.19
N ALA A 5 19.89 -44.83 34.21
CA ALA A 5 19.88 -44.18 32.90
C ALA A 5 18.83 -43.05 32.76
N LEU A 6 18.01 -42.79 33.78
CA LEU A 6 16.93 -41.79 33.70
C LEU A 6 17.29 -40.43 34.34
N ASP A 7 18.38 -40.35 35.11
CA ASP A 7 18.74 -39.14 35.87
C ASP A 7 19.77 -38.23 35.15
N ALA A 8 20.24 -38.62 33.96
CA ALA A 8 21.21 -37.83 33.19
C ALA A 8 20.58 -36.74 32.29
N ALA A 9 19.23 -36.64 32.25
CA ALA A 9 18.52 -35.81 31.28
C ALA A 9 18.04 -34.44 31.80
N THR A 10 18.55 -33.96 32.94
CA THR A 10 18.15 -32.66 33.52
C THR A 10 19.33 -31.82 34.00
N SER A 11 20.38 -31.70 33.19
CA SER A 11 21.25 -30.52 33.29
C SER A 11 20.53 -29.34 32.62
N PRO A 12 20.02 -28.34 33.36
CA PRO A 12 19.54 -27.13 32.73
C PRO A 12 20.72 -26.49 32.00
N GLU A 13 20.65 -26.39 30.67
CA GLU A 13 21.60 -25.57 29.92
C GLU A 13 21.62 -24.17 30.55
N PRO A 14 22.79 -23.62 30.89
CA PRO A 14 22.86 -22.24 31.32
C PRO A 14 22.41 -21.38 30.13
N ALA A 15 21.19 -20.86 30.21
CA ALA A 15 20.66 -19.89 29.27
C ALA A 15 21.69 -18.76 29.15
N SER A 16 22.42 -18.75 28.04
CA SER A 16 23.41 -17.71 27.77
C SER A 16 22.66 -16.40 27.58
N LEU A 17 22.57 -15.64 28.67
CA LEU A 17 22.08 -14.27 28.67
C LEU A 17 23.13 -13.43 27.94
N ILE A 18 23.05 -13.41 26.61
CA ILE A 18 23.77 -12.44 25.79
C ILE A 18 23.22 -11.07 26.17
N LYS A 19 23.83 -10.47 27.20
CA LYS A 19 23.56 -9.12 27.65
C LYS A 19 24.17 -8.19 26.60
N GLY A 20 23.36 -7.89 25.58
CA GLY A 20 23.76 -7.03 24.47
C GLY A 20 24.24 -5.68 24.98
N ARG A 21 25.49 -5.34 24.67
CA ARG A 21 26.04 -3.99 24.85
C ARG A 21 25.10 -2.97 24.18
N PRO A 22 24.92 -1.75 24.71
CA PRO A 22 24.14 -0.73 24.02
C PRO A 22 24.80 -0.45 22.67
N ARG A 23 24.19 -0.98 21.60
CA ARG A 23 24.66 -0.81 20.25
C ARG A 23 24.24 0.58 19.81
N TRP A 24 25.14 1.55 19.96
CA TRP A 24 24.97 2.90 19.42
C TRP A 24 24.57 2.89 17.94
N GLY A 25 25.01 1.87 17.19
CA GLY A 25 24.55 1.59 15.83
C GLY A 25 23.04 1.33 15.73
N ASP A 26 22.45 0.55 16.65
CA ASP A 26 21.02 0.28 16.67
C ASP A 26 20.22 1.56 17.00
N LEU A 27 20.75 2.43 17.87
CA LEU A 27 20.12 3.72 18.16
C LEU A 27 20.17 4.65 16.94
N LEU A 28 21.32 4.76 16.27
CA LEU A 28 21.46 5.55 15.04
C LEU A 28 20.55 5.04 13.92
N LEU A 29 20.47 3.72 13.72
CA LEU A 29 19.56 3.10 12.75
C LEU A 29 18.10 3.41 13.07
N ARG A 30 17.69 3.32 14.34
CA ARG A 30 16.33 3.66 14.78
C ARG A 30 16.01 5.14 14.56
N LEU A 31 16.95 6.03 14.88
CA LEU A 31 16.78 7.47 14.68
C LEU A 31 16.70 7.82 13.19
N ALA A 32 17.59 7.26 12.38
CA ALA A 32 17.58 7.46 10.93
C ALA A 32 16.28 6.93 10.30
N ALA A 33 15.85 5.71 10.66
CA ALA A 33 14.57 5.15 10.22
C ALA A 33 13.38 6.02 10.66
N GLY A 34 13.40 6.52 11.90
CA GLY A 34 12.39 7.43 12.43
C GLY A 34 12.33 8.76 11.66
N LEU A 35 13.48 9.36 11.33
CA LEU A 35 13.54 10.60 10.54
C LEU A 35 13.07 10.39 9.10
N VAL A 36 13.45 9.27 8.47
CA VAL A 36 12.99 8.93 7.11
C VAL A 36 11.48 8.73 7.10
N LEU A 37 10.93 7.97 8.06
CA LEU A 37 9.49 7.80 8.19
C LEU A 37 8.80 9.16 8.43
N LEU A 38 9.31 9.98 9.35
CA LEU A 38 8.76 11.30 9.62
C LEU A 38 8.73 12.17 8.35
N TYR A 39 9.80 12.15 7.56
CA TYR A 39 9.87 12.89 6.31
C TYR A 39 8.85 12.38 5.27
N LEU A 40 8.69 11.06 5.14
CA LEU A 40 7.67 10.47 4.25
C LEU A 40 6.24 10.79 4.68
N PHE A 41 5.98 10.83 5.98
CA PHE A 41 4.66 11.14 6.53
C PHE A 41 4.39 12.64 6.65
N LEU A 42 5.42 13.49 6.57
CA LEU A 42 5.28 14.95 6.66
C LEU A 42 4.18 15.53 5.76
N PRO A 43 4.10 15.21 4.44
CA PRO A 43 3.02 15.73 3.60
C PRO A 43 1.63 15.23 4.04
N ILE A 44 1.54 14.00 4.55
CA ILE A 44 0.29 13.45 5.08
C ILE A 44 -0.13 14.21 6.34
N PHE A 45 0.81 14.51 7.24
CA PHE A 45 0.55 15.34 8.41
C PHE A 45 0.07 16.74 8.03
N VAL A 46 0.64 17.35 6.99
CA VAL A 46 0.18 18.65 6.47
C VAL A 46 -1.27 18.55 5.97
N ILE A 47 -1.62 17.51 5.20
CA ILE A 47 -3.00 17.30 4.72
C ILE A 47 -3.97 17.14 5.91
N VAL A 48 -3.59 16.35 6.92
CA VAL A 48 -4.40 16.16 8.14
C VAL A 48 -4.57 17.48 8.89
N LEU A 49 -3.50 18.27 9.05
CA LEU A 49 -3.57 19.57 9.71
C LEU A 49 -4.51 20.52 8.96
N PHE A 50 -4.36 20.61 7.63
CA PHE A 50 -5.23 21.44 6.78
C PHE A 50 -6.68 20.94 6.70
N SER A 51 -6.95 19.66 7.01
CA SER A 51 -8.31 19.14 7.13
C SER A 51 -9.11 19.83 8.25
N PHE A 52 -8.42 20.31 9.29
CA PHE A 52 -9.02 21.08 10.38
C PHE A 52 -9.03 22.60 10.13
N ASN A 53 -8.73 23.08 8.92
CA ASN A 53 -8.78 24.51 8.60
C ASN A 53 -10.19 24.97 8.21
N LYS A 54 -10.49 26.27 8.39
CA LYS A 54 -11.69 26.97 7.87
C LYS A 54 -11.39 27.68 6.55
N PRO A 55 -11.44 27.00 5.39
CA PRO A 55 -11.15 27.67 4.12
C PRO A 55 -12.24 28.69 3.76
N ALA A 56 -11.84 29.92 3.39
CA ALA A 56 -12.74 30.86 2.72
C ALA A 56 -12.88 30.48 1.24
N GLY A 57 -13.78 29.55 0.95
CA GLY A 57 -14.11 29.10 -0.41
C GLY A 57 -13.65 27.67 -0.71
N LYS A 58 -13.50 27.35 -2.00
CA LYS A 58 -13.16 25.99 -2.48
C LYS A 58 -11.67 25.64 -2.36
N PHE A 59 -10.83 26.62 -2.02
CA PHE A 59 -9.38 26.48 -2.01
C PHE A 59 -8.83 26.63 -0.59
N ASN A 60 -8.00 25.68 -0.18
CA ASN A 60 -7.46 25.59 1.18
C ASN A 60 -5.92 25.77 1.16
N TYR A 61 -5.47 26.96 0.78
CA TYR A 61 -4.03 27.27 0.68
C TYR A 61 -3.48 28.11 1.84
N THR A 62 -4.36 28.81 2.56
CA THR A 62 -3.99 29.69 3.68
C THR A 62 -4.64 29.20 4.96
N TRP A 63 -3.86 29.16 6.05
CA TRP A 63 -4.39 28.86 7.37
C TRP A 63 -5.25 30.03 7.87
N GLN A 64 -6.54 29.79 8.11
CA GLN A 64 -7.47 30.83 8.56
C GLN A 64 -7.94 30.58 10.01
N GLY A 65 -8.10 29.32 10.41
CA GLY A 65 -8.48 28.98 11.77
C GLY A 65 -8.86 27.50 11.94
N PHE A 66 -8.86 27.03 13.18
CA PHE A 66 -9.19 25.64 13.51
C PHE A 66 -10.72 25.40 13.50
N THR A 67 -11.15 24.27 12.92
CA THR A 67 -12.55 23.81 12.89
C THR A 67 -12.70 22.31 12.90
N LEU A 68 -13.82 21.87 13.47
CA LEU A 68 -14.33 20.50 13.37
C LEU A 68 -15.59 20.41 12.49
N GLU A 69 -16.07 21.53 11.95
CA GLU A 69 -17.29 21.59 11.13
C GLU A 69 -17.16 20.74 9.85
N ASN A 70 -15.96 20.63 9.28
CA ASN A 70 -15.69 19.78 8.10
C ASN A 70 -15.93 18.29 8.37
N TRP A 71 -15.79 17.87 9.63
CA TRP A 71 -15.97 16.48 10.07
C TRP A 71 -17.37 16.23 10.67
N ALA A 72 -18.14 17.28 10.94
CA ALA A 72 -19.46 17.16 11.55
C ALA A 72 -20.50 16.53 10.59
N ASP A 73 -20.42 16.86 9.30
CA ASP A 73 -21.23 16.24 8.26
C ASP A 73 -20.37 15.93 7.02
N PRO A 74 -19.67 14.79 7.00
CA PRO A 74 -18.80 14.41 5.89
C PRO A 74 -19.57 14.10 4.60
N PHE A 75 -20.89 13.88 4.67
CA PHE A 75 -21.74 13.57 3.53
C PHE A 75 -22.60 14.75 3.07
N LYS A 76 -22.38 15.94 3.66
CA LYS A 76 -23.07 17.20 3.33
C LYS A 76 -23.11 17.52 1.85
N TYR A 77 -22.09 17.09 1.09
CA TYR A 77 -21.97 17.33 -0.33
C TYR A 77 -22.33 16.06 -1.13
N PRO A 78 -23.51 16.01 -1.78
CA PRO A 78 -23.95 14.82 -2.52
C PRO A 78 -22.98 14.38 -3.61
N GLN A 79 -22.28 15.33 -4.24
CA GLN A 79 -21.25 15.09 -5.24
C GLN A 79 -20.07 14.29 -4.68
N LEU A 80 -19.65 14.59 -3.44
CA LEU A 80 -18.57 13.88 -2.77
C LEU A 80 -19.00 12.44 -2.44
N THR A 81 -20.22 12.28 -1.91
CA THR A 81 -20.80 10.97 -1.61
C THR A 81 -20.98 10.11 -2.87
N GLN A 82 -21.42 10.71 -3.98
CA GLN A 82 -21.57 10.03 -5.26
C GLN A 82 -20.22 9.61 -5.84
N ALA A 83 -19.22 10.50 -5.80
CA ALA A 83 -17.86 10.20 -6.24
C ALA A 83 -17.25 9.04 -5.42
N LEU A 84 -17.40 9.07 -4.09
CA LEU A 84 -16.94 8.00 -3.21
C LEU A 84 -17.57 6.64 -3.57
N LYS A 85 -18.89 6.61 -3.75
CA LYS A 85 -19.60 5.38 -4.14
C LYS A 85 -19.14 4.85 -5.48
N LEU A 86 -18.96 5.74 -6.46
CA LEU A 86 -18.47 5.38 -7.79
C LEU A 86 -17.06 4.78 -7.71
N SER A 87 -16.14 5.44 -6.99
CA SER A 87 -14.77 4.95 -6.80
C SER A 87 -14.74 3.57 -6.13
N LEU A 88 -15.54 3.35 -5.08
CA LEU A 88 -15.61 2.06 -4.40
C LEU A 88 -16.17 0.96 -5.30
N ASN A 89 -17.22 1.27 -6.09
CA ASN A 89 -17.81 0.32 -7.01
C ASN A 89 -16.82 -0.09 -8.11
N VAL A 90 -16.20 0.90 -8.76
CA VAL A 90 -15.20 0.69 -9.82
C VAL A 90 -14.00 -0.09 -9.27
N ALA A 91 -13.49 0.27 -8.08
CA ALA A 91 -12.38 -0.43 -7.45
C ALA A 91 -12.71 -1.89 -7.13
N ALA A 92 -13.90 -2.18 -6.61
CA ALA A 92 -14.33 -3.53 -6.27
C ALA A 92 -14.46 -4.42 -7.51
N VAL A 93 -15.16 -3.93 -8.54
CA VAL A 93 -15.37 -4.68 -9.80
C VAL A 93 -14.04 -4.89 -10.53
N SER A 94 -13.23 -3.84 -10.65
CA SER A 94 -11.91 -3.92 -11.29
C SER A 94 -10.99 -4.90 -10.57
N THR A 95 -10.89 -4.82 -9.24
CA THR A 95 -10.04 -5.72 -8.45
C THR A 95 -10.49 -7.17 -8.59
N ALA A 96 -11.80 -7.43 -8.55
CA ALA A 96 -12.32 -8.79 -8.69
C ALA A 96 -11.96 -9.40 -10.06
N ILE A 97 -12.17 -8.64 -11.15
CA ILE A 97 -11.84 -9.09 -12.50
C ILE A 97 -10.32 -9.29 -12.65
N SER A 98 -9.53 -8.32 -12.20
CA SER A 98 -8.06 -8.38 -12.25
C SER A 98 -7.51 -9.56 -11.45
N LEU A 99 -8.07 -9.86 -10.28
CA LEU A 99 -7.64 -11.00 -9.46
C LEU A 99 -7.94 -12.32 -10.16
N VAL A 100 -9.14 -12.50 -10.70
CA VAL A 100 -9.52 -13.73 -11.41
C VAL A 100 -8.63 -13.94 -12.64
N LEU A 101 -8.55 -12.94 -13.53
CA LEU A 101 -7.74 -13.04 -14.76
C LEU A 101 -6.25 -13.18 -14.45
N GLY A 102 -5.72 -12.34 -13.56
CA GLY A 102 -4.31 -12.36 -13.17
C GLY A 102 -3.89 -13.68 -12.53
N THR A 103 -4.73 -14.24 -11.67
CA THR A 103 -4.46 -15.54 -11.03
C THR A 103 -4.48 -16.67 -12.04
N LEU A 104 -5.45 -16.69 -12.96
CA LEU A 104 -5.52 -17.69 -14.03
C LEU A 104 -4.29 -17.65 -14.93
N VAL A 105 -3.86 -16.45 -15.34
CA VAL A 105 -2.66 -16.25 -16.16
C VAL A 105 -1.40 -16.66 -15.40
N ALA A 106 -1.27 -16.28 -14.12
CA ALA A 106 -0.14 -16.66 -13.28
C ALA A 106 -0.02 -18.19 -13.14
N ILE A 107 -1.13 -18.89 -12.90
CA ILE A 107 -1.16 -20.36 -12.82
C ILE A 107 -0.74 -20.97 -14.16
N ALA A 108 -1.27 -20.45 -15.28
CA ALA A 108 -0.96 -20.96 -16.61
C ALA A 108 0.52 -20.77 -16.97
N LEU A 109 1.13 -19.63 -16.63
CA LEU A 109 2.54 -19.34 -16.88
C LEU A 109 3.48 -20.19 -15.99
N VAL A 110 3.13 -20.43 -14.72
CA VAL A 110 3.98 -21.19 -13.79
C VAL A 110 3.89 -22.69 -14.03
N ARG A 111 2.70 -23.21 -14.31
CA ARG A 111 2.47 -24.67 -14.38
C ARG A 111 2.60 -25.27 -15.77
N GLN A 112 2.44 -24.50 -16.84
CA GLN A 112 2.52 -25.00 -18.22
C GLN A 112 3.76 -24.45 -18.92
N ARG A 113 4.56 -25.33 -19.55
CA ARG A 113 5.69 -24.93 -20.42
C ARG A 113 5.26 -25.04 -21.87
N TRP A 114 4.91 -23.90 -22.45
CA TRP A 114 4.24 -23.76 -23.75
C TRP A 114 4.95 -22.70 -24.59
N ARG A 115 5.00 -22.90 -25.90
CA ARG A 115 5.82 -22.10 -26.84
C ARG A 115 5.46 -20.60 -26.85
N GLY A 116 4.23 -20.23 -26.48
CA GLY A 116 3.76 -18.84 -26.40
C GLY A 116 4.06 -18.12 -25.07
N GLN A 117 4.64 -18.80 -24.09
CA GLN A 117 4.86 -18.26 -22.74
C GLN A 117 5.65 -16.95 -22.73
N ARG A 118 6.73 -16.86 -23.51
CA ARG A 118 7.54 -15.63 -23.62
C ARG A 118 6.77 -14.45 -24.21
N ALA A 119 5.90 -14.70 -25.19
CA ALA A 119 5.11 -13.64 -25.79
C ALA A 119 4.10 -13.07 -24.79
N VAL A 120 3.40 -13.93 -24.04
CA VAL A 120 2.46 -13.51 -22.99
C VAL A 120 3.20 -12.75 -21.88
N ASP A 121 4.32 -13.27 -21.40
CA ASP A 121 5.14 -12.61 -20.38
C ASP A 121 5.60 -11.22 -20.83
N THR A 122 6.08 -11.09 -22.07
CA THR A 122 6.47 -9.79 -22.64
C THR A 122 5.27 -8.84 -22.73
N PHE A 123 4.12 -9.33 -23.20
CA PHE A 123 2.90 -8.53 -23.32
C PHE A 123 2.39 -8.02 -21.96
N LEU A 124 2.56 -8.79 -20.88
CA LEU A 124 2.20 -8.35 -19.52
C LEU A 124 3.15 -7.27 -18.99
N VAL A 125 4.44 -7.35 -19.33
CA VAL A 125 5.45 -6.38 -18.87
C VAL A 125 5.37 -5.06 -19.64
N LEU A 126 5.01 -5.09 -20.93
CA LEU A 126 4.91 -3.88 -21.76
C LEU A 126 4.07 -2.75 -21.10
N PRO A 127 2.80 -2.96 -20.71
CA PRO A 127 1.99 -1.91 -20.08
C PRO A 127 2.48 -1.53 -18.68
N LEU A 128 3.18 -2.42 -17.96
CA LEU A 128 3.78 -2.09 -16.67
C LEU A 128 4.97 -1.12 -16.80
N THR A 129 5.65 -1.16 -17.95
CA THR A 129 6.74 -0.22 -18.26
C THR A 129 6.27 1.06 -18.95
N ALA A 130 5.06 1.04 -19.50
CA ALA A 130 4.49 2.19 -20.19
C ALA A 130 4.18 3.32 -19.19
N PRO A 131 4.43 4.59 -19.54
CA PRO A 131 4.03 5.70 -18.69
C PRO A 131 2.51 5.74 -18.51
N GLU A 132 2.04 5.88 -17.27
CA GLU A 132 0.60 5.89 -16.94
C GLU A 132 -0.18 6.96 -17.72
N VAL A 133 0.44 8.12 -17.97
CA VAL A 133 -0.14 9.22 -18.75
C VAL A 133 -0.45 8.80 -20.19
N VAL A 134 0.43 8.00 -20.80
CA VAL A 134 0.26 7.50 -22.17
C VAL A 134 -0.90 6.50 -22.22
N MET A 135 -1.00 5.61 -21.24
CA MET A 135 -2.14 4.69 -21.12
C MET A 135 -3.46 5.43 -20.95
N GLY A 136 -3.48 6.50 -20.15
CA GLY A 136 -4.65 7.36 -19.98
C GLY A 136 -5.10 8.02 -21.30
N ALA A 137 -4.16 8.57 -22.06
CA ALA A 137 -4.46 9.18 -23.36
C ALA A 137 -4.99 8.15 -24.38
N ALA A 138 -4.38 6.96 -24.43
CA ALA A 138 -4.81 5.90 -25.34
C ALA A 138 -6.23 5.39 -25.03
N LEU A 139 -6.58 5.24 -23.75
CA LEU A 139 -7.93 4.87 -23.34
C LEU A 139 -8.96 5.96 -23.69
N LEU A 140 -8.60 7.23 -23.54
CA LEU A 140 -9.46 8.34 -23.94
C LEU A 140 -9.75 8.28 -25.45
N THR A 141 -8.72 8.14 -26.29
CA THR A 141 -8.89 7.98 -27.74
C THR A 141 -9.76 6.77 -28.07
N LEU A 142 -9.49 5.62 -27.44
CA LEU A 142 -10.27 4.40 -27.63
C LEU A 142 -11.77 4.61 -27.33
N PHE A 143 -12.10 5.32 -26.24
CA PHE A 143 -13.49 5.62 -25.91
C PHE A 143 -14.14 6.64 -26.85
N LEU A 144 -13.37 7.58 -27.40
CA LEU A 144 -13.87 8.52 -28.41
C LEU A 144 -14.12 7.82 -29.75
N ASP A 145 -13.30 6.83 -30.11
CA ASP A 145 -13.45 6.07 -31.36
C ASP A 145 -14.56 5.00 -31.28
N LEU A 146 -14.81 4.47 -30.08
CA LEU A 146 -15.91 3.51 -29.81
C LEU A 146 -17.26 4.19 -29.55
N GLY A 147 -17.27 5.51 -29.35
CA GLY A 147 -18.42 6.32 -28.95
C GLY A 147 -19.13 7.01 -30.10
#